data_AF-A0AAN1XVK9-F1
#
_entry.id   AF-A0AAN1XVK9-F1
#
_cell.length_a   1.000
_cell.length_b   1.000
_cell.length_c   1.000
_cell.angle_alpha   90.00
_cell.angle_beta   90.00
_cell.angle_gamma   90.00
#
_symmetry.space_group_name_H-M   'P 1'
#
loop_
_entity.id
_entity.type
_entity.pdbx_description
1 polymer ?
#
loop_
_entity_poly.entity_id
_entity_poly.type
_entity_poly.pdbx_seq_one_letter_code
_entity_poly.pdbx_strand_id
1 'polypeptide(L)' 'MYDLKDDRGVPISTGIPPIVTWSAIACVVLIFIVAGMVLSTAGFGHVWPADKSLTVPL' A
#
# COMPACT_ATOMS: atom_id res chain seq x y z
N MET A 1 23.17 21.97 5.59
CA MET A 1 23.59 20.57 5.34
C MET A 1 25.08 20.61 5.05
N TYR A 2 25.90 20.44 6.08
CA TYR A 2 27.35 20.32 5.91
C TYR A 2 27.61 18.82 5.82
N ASP A 3 28.09 18.36 4.66
CA ASP A 3 28.35 16.95 4.45
C ASP A 3 29.58 16.55 5.27
N LEU A 4 29.41 15.63 6.22
CA LEU A 4 30.51 15.09 7.00
C LEU A 4 31.33 14.21 6.05
N LYS A 5 32.54 14.68 5.70
CA LYS A 5 33.46 13.93 4.84
C LYS A 5 34.28 12.96 5.70
N ASP A 6 34.41 11.72 5.22
CA ASP A 6 35.36 10.73 5.75
C ASP A 6 36.81 11.24 5.53
N ASP A 7 37.80 10.65 6.20
CA ASP A 7 39.23 11.02 6.08
C ASP A 7 39.74 10.90 4.62
N ARG A 8 39.00 10.18 3.78
CA ARG A 8 39.25 9.98 2.35
C ARG A 8 38.56 11.00 1.43
N GLY A 9 37.86 11.99 2.00
CA GLY A 9 37.13 13.02 1.24
C GLY A 9 35.84 12.53 0.58
N VAL A 10 35.42 11.30 0.87
CA VAL A 10 34.16 10.71 0.39
C VAL A 10 33.00 11.17 1.28
N PRO A 11 31.85 11.54 0.70
CA PRO A 11 30.66 11.88 1.48
C PRO A 11 30.19 10.66 2.27
N ILE A 12 30.00 10.84 3.59
CA ILE A 12 29.50 9.78 4.46
C ILE A 12 27.99 9.70 4.26
N SER A 13 27.50 8.52 3.89
CA SER A 13 26.05 8.28 3.89
C SER A 13 25.49 8.55 5.28
N THR A 14 24.75 9.65 5.44
CA THR A 14 24.07 10.02 6.68
C THR A 14 22.85 9.12 6.99
N GLY A 15 22.67 8.05 6.22
CA GLY A 15 21.54 7.15 6.32
C GLY A 15 20.25 7.72 5.72
N ILE A 16 19.16 6.98 5.90
CA ILE A 16 17.83 7.38 5.44
C ILE A 16 17.23 8.35 6.48
N PRO A 17 16.68 9.50 6.06
CA PRO A 17 16.04 10.43 6.98
C PRO A 17 14.87 9.74 7.71
N PRO A 18 14.69 9.94 9.03
CA PRO A 18 13.63 9.29 9.79
C PRO A 18 12.24 9.51 9.18
N ILE A 19 12.00 10.70 8.60
CA ILE A 19 10.72 11.04 7.96
C ILE A 19 10.41 10.13 6.76
N VAL A 20 11.43 9.72 6.00
CA VAL A 20 11.27 8.80 4.86
C VAL A 20 10.89 7.42 5.38
N THR A 21 11.55 6.95 6.44
CA THR A 21 11.22 5.67 7.09
C THR A 21 9.77 5.65 7.60
N TRP A 22 9.33 6.70 8.30
CA TRP A 22 7.95 6.81 8.78
C TRP A 22 6.93 6.89 7.64
N SER A 23 7.25 7.61 6.56
CA SER A 23 6.37 7.70 5.38
C SER A 23 6.20 6.35 4.67
N ALA A 24 7.27 5.55 4.62
CA ALA A 24 7.24 4.21 4.06
C ALA A 24 6.34 3.28 4.89
N ILE A 25 6.46 3.31 6.22
CA ILE A 25 5.60 2.55 7.13
C ILE A 25 4.13 2.96 6.95
N ALA A 26 3.84 4.26 6.87
CA ALA A 26 2.48 4.77 6.67
C ALA A 26 1.88 4.30 5.33
N CYS A 27 2.66 4.30 4.25
CA CYS A 27 2.23 3.76 2.95
C CYS A 27 1.88 2.28 3.03
N VAL A 28 2.72 1.47 3.68
CA VAL A 28 2.47 0.02 3.84
C VAL A 28 1.16 -0.21 4.59
N VAL A 29 0.92 0.52 5.68
CA VAL A 29 -0.33 0.43 6.44
C VAL A 29 -1.55 0.80 5.59
N LEU A 30 -1.46 1.86 4.78
CA LEU A 30 -2.54 2.28 3.88
C LEU A 30 -2.92 1.21 2.86
N ILE A 31 -1.94 0.48 2.30
CA ILE A 31 -2.19 -0.61 1.35
C ILE A 31 -3.06 -1.69 2.00
N PHE A 32 -2.76 -2.10 3.23
CA PHE A 32 -3.55 -3.10 3.94
C PHE A 32 -4.95 -2.61 4.29
N ILE A 33 -5.10 -1.32 4.63
CA ILE A 33 -6.41 -0.73 4.90
C ILE A 33 -7.27 -0.76 3.64
N VAL A 34 -6.74 -0.32 2.50
CA VAL A 34 -7.47 -0.31 1.22
C VAL A 34 -7.83 -1.74 0.80
N ALA A 35 -6.90 -2.69 0.92
CA ALA A 35 -7.18 -4.10 0.64
C ALA A 35 -8.31 -4.65 1.53
N GLY A 36 -8.30 -4.33 2.83
CA GLY A 36 -9.36 -4.72 3.77
C GLY A 36 -10.71 -4.10 3.41
N MET A 37 -10.74 -2.84 2.97
CA MET A 37 -11.96 -2.17 2.51
C MET A 37 -12.51 -2.80 1.24
N VAL A 38 -11.65 -3.16 0.28
CA VAL A 38 -12.07 -3.83 -0.96
C VAL A 38 -12.66 -5.21 -0.63
N LEU A 39 -11.99 -6.00 0.22
CA LEU A 39 -12.50 -7.32 0.62
C LEU A 39 -13.82 -7.23 1.39
N SER A 40 -13.98 -6.23 2.27
CA SER A 40 -15.22 -6.07 3.03
C SER A 40 -16.38 -5.63 2.13
N THR A 41 -16.13 -4.79 1.13
CA THR A 41 -17.17 -4.28 0.21
C THR A 41 -17.48 -5.24 -0.94
N ALA A 42 -16.53 -6.09 -1.35
CA ALA A 42 -16.74 -7.07 -2.42
C ALA A 42 -17.91 -8.04 -2.12
N GLY A 43 -18.17 -8.36 -0.85
CA GLY A 43 -19.29 -9.21 -0.46
C GLY A 43 -20.65 -8.50 -0.35
N PHE A 44 -20.66 -7.16 -0.22
CA PHE A 44 -21.87 -6.39 0.13
C PHE A 44 -22.61 -5.76 -1.07
N GLY A 45 -22.16 -6.00 -2.31
CA GLY A 45 -22.79 -5.44 -3.52
C GLY A 45 -22.97 -6.40 -4.69
N HIS A 46 -22.38 -7.59 -4.65
CA HIS A 46 -22.63 -8.64 -5.63
C HIS A 46 -23.93 -9.37 -5.29
N VAL A 47 -25.07 -8.77 -5.67
CA VAL A 47 -26.32 -9.50 -5.79
C VAL A 47 -26.17 -10.40 -7.01
N TRP A 48 -25.79 -11.66 -6.80
CA TRP A 48 -25.90 -12.67 -7.85
C TRP A 48 -27.36 -12.65 -8.32
N PRO A 49 -27.64 -12.56 -9.64
CA PRO A 49 -29.00 -12.63 -10.13
C PRO A 49 -29.63 -13.89 -9.55
N ALA A 50 -30.79 -13.76 -8.89
CA ALA A 50 -31.49 -14.92 -8.33
C ALA A 50 -31.57 -16.00 -9.42
N ASP A 51 -31.33 -17.26 -9.10
CA ASP A 51 -31.17 -18.33 -10.12
C ASP A 51 -32.28 -18.39 -11.18
N LYS A 52 -33.46 -17.84 -10.86
CA LYS A 52 -34.62 -17.68 -11.76
C LYS A 52 -34.47 -16.61 -12.86
N SER A 53 -33.51 -15.69 -12.77
CA SER A 53 -33.22 -14.69 -13.81
C SER A 53 -32.08 -15.10 -14.75
N LEU A 54 -31.42 -16.23 -14.48
CA LEU A 54 -30.47 -16.88 -15.39
C LEU A 54 -31.23 -17.75 -16.41
N THR A 55 -32.02 -17.12 -17.27
CA THR A 55 -32.54 -17.76 -18.49
C THR A 55 -31.47 -17.77 -19.56
N VAL A 56 -30.39 -18.51 -19.34
CA VAL A 56 -29.54 -18.97 -20.44
C VAL A 56 -30.09 -20.34 -20.82
N PRO A 57 -30.77 -20.51 -21.97
CA PRO A 57 -31.12 -21.83 -22.42
C PRO A 57 -29.82 -22.59 -22.71
N LEU A 58 -29.61 -23.70 -21.97
CA LEU A 58 -28.58 -24.71 -22.26
C LEU A 58 -28.86 -25.38 -23.60
#